data_AF-A0A382MYW2-F1
#
_entry.id   AF-A0A382MYW2-F1
#
_cell.length_a   1.000
_cell.length_b   1.000
_cell.length_c   1.000
_cell.angle_alpha   90.00
_cell.angle_beta   90.00
_cell.angle_gamma   90.00
#
_symmetry.space_group_name_H-M   'P 1'
#
loop_
_entity.id
_entity.type
_entity.pdbx_description
1 polymer ?
#
loop_
_entity_poly.entity_id
_entity_poly.type
_entity_poly.pdbx_seq_one_letter_code
_entity_poly.pdbx_strand_id
1 'polypeptide(L)'
;MANYSKWEEYLNTQHDSFETEYKEIEKIIGKLPTSAYEYKEWWSNSPSHPLMKVSLKNGWRQTNLDLFLKKVGFYQSKNKQQVVTKKTHHVTKFEATNFDSKKLLEEIDSDISKKKELSGVNIKIHSNAVKLAENYLKNIHQDIQRWDTKLGSDSGVDIVGYLNDKETVVGEVKSTIPYGGNRLGAAQAKSIKHDLDKMKGYPDSSKYFFILDNMAKTAVLHSFQDELEDIKVLAIKEVY
;
A
#
# COMPACT_ATOMS: atom_id res chain seq x y z
N MET A 1 1.53 12.56 30.40
CA MET A 1 2.28 11.33 30.08
C MET A 1 1.30 10.22 29.78
N ALA A 2 1.65 9.25 28.93
CA ALA A 2 0.75 8.18 28.57
C ALA A 2 0.44 7.26 29.78
N ASN A 3 -0.83 6.93 30.00
CA ASN A 3 -1.31 6.07 31.08
C ASN A 3 -1.62 4.67 30.54
N TYR A 4 -0.65 3.76 30.65
CA TYR A 4 -0.76 2.41 30.13
C TYR A 4 -1.60 1.46 31.01
N SER A 5 -2.02 1.87 32.20
CA SER A 5 -2.95 1.08 33.03
C SER A 5 -4.36 1.05 32.41
N LYS A 6 -4.80 2.17 31.83
CA LYS A 6 -6.07 2.23 31.08
C LYS A 6 -6.07 1.35 29.83
N TRP A 7 -4.89 1.12 29.24
CA TRP A 7 -4.74 0.18 28.13
C TRP A 7 -4.97 -1.26 28.58
N GLU A 8 -4.41 -1.64 29.73
CA GLU A 8 -4.62 -2.97 30.32
C GLU A 8 -6.12 -3.23 30.60
N GLU A 9 -6.82 -2.24 31.17
CA GLU A 9 -8.27 -2.29 31.37
C GLU A 9 -9.03 -2.47 30.05
N TYR A 10 -8.70 -1.67 29.04
CA TYR A 10 -9.33 -1.78 27.71
C TYR A 10 -9.11 -3.16 27.08
N LEU A 11 -7.89 -3.70 27.16
CA LEU A 11 -7.58 -5.03 26.61
C LEU A 11 -8.38 -6.15 27.28
N ASN A 12 -8.73 -6.01 28.56
CA ASN A 12 -9.53 -6.98 29.29
C ASN A 12 -11.01 -7.01 28.86
N THR A 13 -11.50 -5.95 28.19
CA THR A 13 -12.86 -5.91 27.65
C THR A 13 -12.95 -6.43 26.20
N GLN A 14 -11.82 -6.76 25.57
CA GLN A 14 -11.77 -7.25 24.20
C GLN A 14 -11.79 -8.78 24.16
N HIS A 15 -12.19 -9.34 23.02
CA HIS A 15 -12.27 -10.79 22.79
C HIS A 15 -11.64 -11.15 21.45
N ASP A 16 -10.89 -12.26 21.41
CA ASP A 16 -10.25 -12.90 20.25
C ASP A 16 -9.31 -12.02 19.41
N SER A 17 -9.84 -10.98 18.76
CA SER A 17 -9.10 -9.98 18.01
C SER A 17 -9.90 -8.70 17.84
N PHE A 18 -9.23 -7.57 17.73
CA PHE A 18 -9.84 -6.29 17.40
C PHE A 18 -8.90 -5.41 16.57
N GLU A 19 -9.47 -4.47 15.83
CA GLU A 19 -8.72 -3.40 15.15
C GLU A 19 -9.09 -2.05 15.74
N THR A 20 -8.13 -1.14 15.82
CA THR A 20 -8.34 0.21 16.35
C THR A 20 -7.45 1.23 15.67
N GLU A 21 -7.83 2.51 15.78
CA GLU A 21 -7.07 3.64 15.26
C GLU A 21 -6.21 4.26 16.36
N TYR A 22 -5.10 4.91 15.99
CA TYR A 22 -4.20 5.55 16.94
C TYR A 22 -4.93 6.60 17.77
N LYS A 23 -5.86 7.35 17.16
CA LYS A 23 -6.68 8.34 17.87
C LYS A 23 -7.54 7.70 18.97
N GLU A 24 -8.01 6.48 18.78
CA GLU A 24 -8.82 5.76 19.79
C GLU A 24 -7.91 5.23 20.91
N ILE A 25 -6.73 4.73 20.57
CA ILE A 25 -5.68 4.40 21.56
C ILE A 25 -5.32 5.65 22.38
N GLU A 26 -5.14 6.80 21.73
CA GLU A 26 -4.77 8.06 22.39
C GLU A 26 -5.87 8.61 23.30
N LYS A 27 -7.15 8.33 23.01
CA LYS A 27 -8.24 8.63 23.96
C LYS A 27 -8.13 7.80 25.24
N ILE A 28 -7.63 6.56 25.13
CA ILE A 28 -7.49 5.64 26.27
C ILE A 28 -6.26 6.00 27.10
N ILE A 29 -5.09 6.11 26.45
CA ILE A 29 -3.80 6.23 27.15
C ILE A 29 -3.24 7.65 27.15
N GLY A 30 -3.78 8.57 26.35
CA GLY A 30 -3.13 9.85 26.03
C GLY A 30 -2.23 9.77 24.79
N LYS A 31 -1.63 10.90 24.41
CA LYS A 31 -0.87 11.04 23.15
C LYS A 31 0.24 9.98 23.00
N LEU A 32 0.28 9.35 21.83
CA LEU A 32 1.34 8.42 21.43
C LEU A 32 2.62 9.20 21.09
N PRO A 33 3.81 8.62 21.34
CA PRO A 33 5.06 9.26 20.95
C PRO A 33 5.17 9.34 19.41
N THR A 34 5.90 10.33 18.90
CA THR A 34 6.12 10.51 17.46
C THR A 34 6.64 9.24 16.79
N SER A 35 7.49 8.48 17.47
CA SER A 35 8.02 7.21 16.96
C SER A 35 6.97 6.14 16.68
N ALA A 36 5.80 6.19 17.32
CA ALA A 36 4.68 5.31 16.99
C ALA A 36 4.06 5.64 15.62
N TYR A 37 4.18 6.88 15.16
CA TYR A 37 3.69 7.32 13.86
C TYR A 37 4.67 7.01 12.72
N GLU A 38 5.97 6.96 13.03
CA GLU A 38 7.03 6.89 12.03
C GLU A 38 7.58 5.47 11.82
N TYR A 39 7.66 4.68 12.90
CA TYR A 39 8.44 3.43 12.89
C TYR A 39 7.58 2.22 13.24
N LYS A 40 7.58 1.21 12.36
CA LYS A 40 6.90 -0.08 12.57
C LYS A 40 7.46 -0.83 13.78
N GLU A 41 8.74 -0.62 14.09
CA GLU A 41 9.48 -1.22 15.19
C GLU A 41 8.83 -0.89 16.55
N TRP A 42 8.22 0.30 16.65
CA TRP A 42 7.52 0.73 17.86
C TRP A 42 6.34 -0.18 18.22
N TRP A 43 5.67 -0.73 17.19
CA TRP A 43 4.52 -1.63 17.29
C TRP A 43 4.90 -3.11 17.25
N SER A 44 6.19 -3.41 17.13
CA SER A 44 6.65 -4.80 17.06
C SER A 44 6.19 -5.59 18.28
N ASN A 45 6.01 -6.91 18.10
CA ASN A 45 5.71 -7.85 19.18
C ASN A 45 6.93 -8.09 20.10
N SER A 46 7.53 -7.00 20.58
CA SER A 46 8.63 -6.93 21.52
C SER A 46 8.23 -6.08 22.74
N PRO A 47 8.66 -6.43 23.97
CA PRO A 47 8.39 -5.64 25.17
C PRO A 47 9.22 -4.34 25.25
N SER A 48 9.96 -3.98 24.19
CA SER A 48 10.82 -2.78 24.12
C SER A 48 10.05 -1.47 24.25
N HIS A 49 8.75 -1.45 23.90
CA HIS A 49 7.92 -0.25 23.92
C HIS A 49 6.80 -0.35 24.96
N PRO A 50 6.48 0.72 25.70
CA PRO A 50 5.58 0.65 26.85
C PRO A 50 4.18 0.07 26.55
N LEU A 51 3.56 0.47 25.43
CA LEU A 51 2.27 -0.07 25.00
C LEU A 51 2.35 -1.57 24.72
N MET A 52 3.33 -1.96 23.90
CA MET A 52 3.53 -3.36 23.51
C MET A 52 3.92 -4.25 24.69
N LYS A 53 4.67 -3.73 25.66
CA LYS A 53 4.97 -4.42 26.92
C LYS A 53 3.70 -4.79 27.67
N VAL A 54 2.74 -3.87 27.78
CA VAL A 54 1.45 -4.13 28.45
C VAL A 54 0.58 -5.08 27.63
N SER A 55 0.49 -4.90 26.31
CA SER A 55 -0.24 -5.81 25.43
C SER A 55 0.26 -7.25 25.56
N LEU A 56 1.57 -7.45 25.39
CA LEU A 56 2.20 -8.78 25.42
C LEU A 56 2.08 -9.44 26.79
N LYS A 57 2.21 -8.67 27.89
CA LYS A 57 1.98 -9.17 29.26
C LYS A 57 0.56 -9.74 29.42
N ASN A 58 -0.42 -9.13 28.75
CA ASN A 58 -1.82 -9.56 28.77
C ASN A 58 -2.17 -10.58 27.66
N GLY A 59 -1.17 -11.11 26.96
CA GLY A 59 -1.35 -12.12 25.91
C GLY A 59 -1.83 -11.55 24.57
N TRP A 60 -1.85 -10.24 24.41
CA TRP A 60 -2.22 -9.57 23.16
C TRP A 60 -1.00 -9.32 22.29
N ARG A 61 -1.10 -9.72 21.02
CA ARG A 61 -0.08 -9.51 19.99
C ARG A 61 -0.60 -8.61 18.90
N GLN A 62 0.27 -7.77 18.36
CA GLN A 62 -0.02 -6.90 17.23
C GLN A 62 -0.15 -7.72 15.94
N THR A 63 -1.15 -7.35 15.13
CA THR A 63 -1.37 -7.76 13.72
C THR A 63 -1.84 -6.55 12.89
N ASN A 64 -1.89 -6.66 11.56
CA ASN A 64 -2.48 -5.65 10.66
C ASN A 64 -2.07 -4.18 10.96
N LEU A 65 -0.77 -3.91 11.16
CA LEU A 65 -0.28 -2.54 11.38
C LEU A 65 -0.31 -1.76 10.07
N ASP A 66 -0.92 -0.59 10.12
CA ASP A 66 -0.92 0.39 9.04
C ASP A 66 -0.54 1.77 9.58
N LEU A 67 0.71 2.17 9.34
CA LEU A 67 1.24 3.47 9.76
C LEU A 67 0.56 4.64 9.05
N PHE A 68 0.07 4.45 7.82
CA PHE A 68 -0.54 5.51 7.02
C PHE A 68 -1.98 5.77 7.45
N LEU A 69 -2.79 4.71 7.55
CA LEU A 69 -4.15 4.80 8.09
C LEU A 69 -4.17 4.99 9.60
N LYS A 70 -3.02 4.89 10.27
CA LYS A 70 -2.87 4.97 11.72
C LYS A 70 -3.77 3.95 12.40
N LYS A 71 -3.72 2.71 11.91
CA LYS A 71 -4.51 1.57 12.36
C LYS A 71 -3.61 0.44 12.83
N VAL A 72 -4.10 -0.30 13.81
CA VAL A 72 -3.40 -1.48 14.32
C VAL A 72 -4.42 -2.51 14.79
N GLY A 73 -4.16 -3.77 14.44
CA GLY A 73 -4.89 -4.91 14.96
C GLY A 73 -4.19 -5.53 16.15
N PHE A 74 -4.96 -6.14 17.04
CA PHE A 74 -4.48 -6.99 18.10
C PHE A 74 -5.26 -8.30 18.11
N TYR A 75 -4.58 -9.40 18.45
CA TYR A 75 -5.21 -10.70 18.65
C TYR A 75 -4.70 -11.36 19.93
N GLN A 76 -5.55 -12.17 20.54
CA GLN A 76 -5.23 -12.86 21.78
C GLN A 76 -4.49 -14.17 21.48
N SER A 77 -3.23 -14.23 21.92
CA SER A 77 -2.41 -15.42 21.81
C SER A 77 -2.79 -16.42 22.91
N LYS A 78 -3.29 -17.60 22.51
CA LYS A 78 -3.67 -18.69 23.44
C LYS A 78 -2.51 -19.26 24.27
N ASN A 79 -1.27 -18.89 23.96
CA ASN A 79 -0.07 -19.30 24.70
C ASN A 79 0.41 -18.19 25.64
N LYS A 80 -0.02 -18.22 26.91
CA LYS A 80 0.62 -17.42 27.97
C LYS A 80 2.02 -18.00 28.25
N GLN A 81 3.03 -17.15 28.10
CA GLN A 81 4.46 -17.36 28.42
C GLN A 81 5.28 -18.24 27.46
N GLN A 82 6.05 -17.58 26.58
CA GLN A 82 7.47 -17.91 26.45
C GLN A 82 8.26 -16.61 26.54
N VAL A 83 8.85 -16.39 27.72
CA VAL A 83 9.93 -15.42 27.89
C VAL A 83 11.10 -15.95 27.08
N VAL A 84 11.37 -15.34 25.93
CA VAL A 84 12.51 -15.70 25.08
C VAL A 84 13.77 -15.18 25.76
N THR A 85 14.37 -15.99 26.63
CA THR A 85 15.80 -15.88 26.93
C THR A 85 16.56 -16.24 25.66
N LYS A 86 17.44 -15.33 25.23
CA LYS A 86 18.28 -15.49 24.03
C LYS A 86 19.01 -16.83 24.08
N LYS A 87 18.57 -17.79 23.27
CA LYS A 87 19.42 -18.90 22.83
C LYS A 87 19.93 -18.59 21.44
N THR A 88 21.24 -18.50 21.33
CA THR A 88 21.98 -18.48 20.07
C THR A 88 21.55 -19.68 19.24
N HIS A 89 20.79 -19.44 18.15
CA HIS A 89 20.41 -20.52 17.25
C HIS A 89 21.56 -20.81 16.29
N HIS A 90 22.28 -21.90 16.55
CA HIS A 90 22.90 -22.63 15.46
C HIS A 90 21.76 -23.18 14.60
N VAL A 91 21.66 -22.69 13.36
CA VAL A 91 20.71 -23.20 12.37
C VAL A 91 21.18 -24.60 11.96
N THR A 92 20.61 -25.62 12.58
CA THR A 92 20.60 -26.96 11.99
C THR A 92 19.48 -26.98 10.96
N LYS A 93 19.80 -27.30 9.69
CA LYS A 93 18.80 -27.47 8.62
C LYS A 93 17.75 -28.45 9.11
N PHE A 94 16.50 -28.01 9.19
CA PHE A 94 15.37 -28.89 9.42
C PHE A 94 15.11 -29.63 8.11
N GLU A 95 15.48 -30.91 8.04
CA GLU A 95 15.14 -31.74 6.89
C GLU A 95 13.62 -32.00 6.92
N ALA A 96 12.93 -31.64 5.84
CA ALA A 96 11.50 -31.88 5.67
C ALA A 96 11.26 -33.39 5.46
N THR A 97 11.31 -34.16 6.55
CA THR A 97 11.24 -35.63 6.52
C THR A 97 9.81 -36.17 6.45
N ASN A 98 8.79 -35.33 6.67
CA ASN A 98 7.39 -35.76 6.60
C ASN A 98 6.77 -35.46 5.23
N PHE A 99 6.00 -36.42 4.68
CA PHE A 99 5.40 -36.38 3.34
C PHE A 99 4.54 -35.12 3.11
N ASP A 100 3.82 -34.67 4.15
CA ASP A 100 3.02 -33.45 4.11
C ASP A 100 3.86 -32.19 3.88
N SER A 101 5.04 -32.11 4.50
CA SER A 101 5.94 -30.97 4.33
C SER A 101 6.53 -30.91 2.93
N LYS A 102 6.84 -32.07 2.32
CA LYS A 102 7.33 -32.14 0.95
C LYS A 102 6.26 -31.72 -0.06
N LYS A 103 5.02 -32.19 0.14
CA LYS A 103 3.88 -31.78 -0.70
C LYS A 103 3.61 -30.28 -0.62
N LEU A 104 3.66 -29.70 0.58
CA LEU A 104 3.51 -28.24 0.75
C LEU A 104 4.63 -27.44 0.06
N LEU A 105 5.86 -27.95 0.05
CA LEU A 105 6.96 -27.31 -0.68
C LEU A 105 6.72 -27.33 -2.20
N GLU A 106 6.26 -28.46 -2.74
CA GLU A 106 5.90 -28.58 -4.17
C GLU A 106 4.75 -27.63 -4.55
N GLU A 107 3.75 -27.47 -3.68
CA GLU A 107 2.66 -26.51 -3.86
C GLU A 107 3.17 -25.06 -3.85
N ILE A 108 4.04 -24.71 -2.90
CA ILE A 108 4.67 -23.38 -2.83
C ILE A 108 5.49 -23.07 -4.10
N ASP A 109 6.28 -24.03 -4.59
CA ASP A 109 7.08 -23.85 -5.80
C ASP A 109 6.20 -23.66 -7.05
N SER A 110 5.08 -24.39 -7.13
CA SER A 110 4.07 -24.20 -8.17
C SER A 110 3.48 -22.78 -8.13
N ASP A 111 3.09 -22.31 -6.95
CA ASP A 111 2.47 -20.99 -6.79
C ASP A 111 3.46 -19.85 -7.02
N ILE A 112 4.73 -20.01 -6.63
CA ILE A 112 5.81 -19.08 -6.98
C ILE A 112 5.97 -18.99 -8.50
N SER A 113 5.89 -20.12 -9.21
CA SER A 113 5.99 -20.15 -10.67
C SER A 113 4.83 -19.39 -11.33
N LYS A 114 3.59 -19.66 -10.91
CA LYS A 114 2.40 -18.91 -11.37
C LYS A 114 2.52 -17.41 -11.06
N LYS A 115 3.01 -17.05 -9.88
CA LYS A 115 3.22 -15.64 -9.49
C LYS A 115 4.18 -14.91 -10.44
N LYS A 116 5.25 -15.58 -10.89
CA LYS A 116 6.19 -15.00 -11.87
C LYS A 116 5.51 -14.75 -13.22
N GLU A 117 4.70 -15.69 -13.70
CA GLU A 117 3.93 -15.53 -14.94
C GLU A 117 2.95 -14.36 -14.84
N LEU A 118 2.18 -14.29 -13.74
CA LEU A 118 1.25 -13.18 -13.48
C LEU A 118 1.95 -11.82 -13.39
N SER A 119 3.14 -11.77 -12.80
CA SER A 119 3.97 -10.55 -12.82
C SER A 119 4.28 -10.10 -14.26
N GLY A 120 4.64 -11.05 -15.13
CA GLY A 120 4.84 -10.78 -16.56
C GLY A 120 3.58 -10.25 -17.26
N VAL A 121 2.40 -10.74 -16.89
CA VAL A 121 1.12 -10.23 -17.39
C VAL A 121 0.88 -8.79 -16.93
N ASN A 122 1.12 -8.47 -15.65
CA ASN A 122 0.96 -7.11 -15.11
C ASN A 122 1.85 -6.09 -15.84
N ILE A 123 3.10 -6.45 -16.12
CA ILE A 123 4.03 -5.59 -16.88
C ILE A 123 3.48 -5.33 -18.30
N LYS A 124 2.97 -6.37 -18.97
CA LYS A 124 2.38 -6.23 -20.31
C LYS A 124 1.14 -5.35 -20.32
N ILE A 125 0.24 -5.53 -19.34
CA ILE A 125 -0.96 -4.70 -19.19
C ILE A 125 -0.57 -3.24 -19.04
N HIS A 126 0.35 -2.93 -18.12
CA HIS A 126 0.78 -1.56 -17.89
C HIS A 126 1.44 -0.96 -19.15
N SER A 127 2.34 -1.69 -19.81
CA SER A 127 2.98 -1.22 -21.06
C SER A 127 1.96 -0.93 -22.17
N ASN A 128 0.94 -1.78 -22.35
CA ASN A 128 -0.11 -1.55 -23.34
C ASN A 128 -1.00 -0.37 -22.95
N ALA A 129 -1.32 -0.23 -21.67
CA ALA A 129 -2.09 0.89 -21.14
C ALA A 129 -1.38 2.24 -21.38
N VAL A 130 -0.06 2.30 -21.16
CA VAL A 130 0.76 3.48 -21.46
C VAL A 130 0.71 3.83 -22.96
N LYS A 131 0.85 2.84 -23.85
CA LYS A 131 0.74 3.07 -25.31
C LYS A 131 -0.64 3.60 -25.72
N LEU A 132 -1.71 3.07 -25.14
CA LEU A 132 -3.07 3.54 -25.41
C LEU A 132 -3.28 4.97 -24.89
N ALA A 133 -2.81 5.28 -23.69
CA ALA A 133 -2.84 6.63 -23.15
C ALA A 133 -2.07 7.63 -24.02
N GLU A 134 -0.86 7.27 -24.45
CA GLU A 134 -0.04 8.10 -25.36
C GLU A 134 -0.77 8.37 -26.68
N ASN A 135 -1.35 7.34 -27.29
CA ASN A 135 -2.11 7.49 -28.54
C ASN A 135 -3.33 8.40 -28.37
N TYR A 136 -4.07 8.25 -27.26
CA TYR A 136 -5.19 9.13 -26.96
C TYR A 136 -4.74 10.58 -26.83
N LEU A 137 -3.65 10.84 -26.08
CA LEU A 137 -3.11 12.19 -25.89
C LEU A 137 -2.63 12.81 -27.20
N LYS A 138 -1.91 12.05 -28.05
CA LYS A 138 -1.51 12.50 -29.39
C LYS A 138 -2.69 12.88 -30.27
N ASN A 139 -3.81 12.18 -30.14
CA ASN A 139 -4.99 12.46 -30.94
C ASN A 139 -5.68 13.77 -30.51
N ILE A 140 -5.74 14.06 -29.21
CA ILE A 140 -6.42 15.27 -28.68
C ILE A 140 -5.50 16.51 -28.62
N HIS A 141 -4.18 16.33 -28.64
CA HIS A 141 -3.17 17.40 -28.60
C HIS A 141 -2.27 17.35 -29.83
N GLN A 142 -2.83 17.71 -30.98
CA GLN A 142 -2.15 17.65 -32.28
C GLN A 142 -1.05 18.72 -32.47
N ASP A 143 -1.02 19.71 -31.58
CA ASP A 143 -0.03 20.79 -31.54
C ASP A 143 1.30 20.37 -30.89
N ILE A 144 1.30 19.28 -30.11
CA ILE A 144 2.49 18.79 -29.40
C ILE A 144 3.50 18.21 -30.39
N GLN A 145 4.73 18.69 -30.30
CA GLN A 145 5.80 18.41 -31.28
C GLN A 145 6.61 17.17 -30.93
N ARG A 146 6.81 16.89 -29.64
CA ARG A 146 7.60 15.75 -29.14
C ARG A 146 6.88 15.06 -27.99
N TRP A 147 6.99 13.74 -27.94
CA TRP A 147 6.48 12.90 -26.86
C TRP A 147 7.59 12.01 -26.33
N ASP A 148 7.77 12.02 -25.01
CA ASP A 148 8.67 11.12 -24.29
C ASP A 148 7.83 10.18 -23.42
N THR A 149 8.04 8.87 -23.57
CA THR A 149 7.33 7.83 -22.82
C THR A 149 8.31 7.01 -22.02
N LYS A 150 8.08 6.92 -20.70
CA LYS A 150 8.88 6.12 -19.77
C LYS A 150 8.04 4.93 -19.30
N LEU A 151 8.66 3.75 -19.30
CA LEU A 151 8.05 2.55 -18.74
C LEU A 151 8.71 2.25 -17.39
N GLY A 152 8.10 2.73 -16.31
CA GLY A 152 8.45 2.35 -14.93
C GLY A 152 9.78 2.91 -14.40
N SER A 153 9.83 4.23 -14.13
CA SER A 153 10.92 4.84 -13.37
C SER A 153 10.43 5.57 -12.11
N ASP A 154 11.20 5.52 -11.04
CA ASP A 154 10.95 6.23 -9.77
C ASP A 154 10.96 7.77 -9.90
N SER A 155 11.30 8.33 -11.08
CA SER A 155 11.36 9.78 -11.31
C SER A 155 10.52 10.21 -12.52
N GLY A 156 9.56 11.10 -12.28
CA GLY A 156 8.67 11.66 -13.29
C GLY A 156 7.44 10.80 -13.61
N VAL A 157 6.65 11.30 -14.55
CA VAL A 157 5.42 10.65 -15.03
C VAL A 157 5.70 9.70 -16.21
N ASP A 158 4.75 8.82 -16.52
CA ASP A 158 4.86 7.85 -17.62
C ASP A 158 4.96 8.51 -19.02
N ILE A 159 4.26 9.63 -19.25
CA ILE A 159 4.16 10.29 -20.56
C ILE A 159 4.35 11.80 -20.41
N VAL A 160 5.21 12.40 -21.23
CA VAL A 160 5.42 13.86 -21.30
C VAL A 160 5.37 14.34 -22.75
N GLY A 161 4.53 15.33 -23.01
CA GLY A 161 4.39 16.02 -24.30
C GLY A 161 5.00 17.42 -24.25
N TYR A 162 5.77 17.77 -25.29
CA TYR A 162 6.50 19.03 -25.39
C TYR A 162 6.00 19.91 -26.53
N LEU A 163 5.75 21.18 -26.23
CA LEU A 163 5.52 22.25 -27.20
C LEU A 163 6.61 23.29 -27.03
N ASN A 164 7.40 23.55 -28.09
CA ASN A 164 8.54 24.49 -28.03
C ASN A 164 9.49 24.17 -26.86
N ASP A 165 9.83 22.89 -26.71
CA ASP A 165 10.67 22.33 -25.63
C ASP A 165 10.13 22.52 -24.19
N LYS A 166 8.88 22.99 -24.02
CA LYS A 166 8.21 23.08 -22.73
C LYS A 166 7.25 21.92 -22.50
N GLU A 167 7.33 21.34 -21.30
CA GLU A 167 6.42 20.29 -20.83
C GLU A 167 5.00 20.84 -20.72
N THR A 168 4.15 20.46 -21.68
CA THR A 168 2.80 21.06 -21.84
C THR A 168 1.69 20.05 -21.57
N VAL A 169 1.97 18.75 -21.73
CA VAL A 169 1.03 17.67 -21.42
C VAL A 169 1.74 16.60 -20.63
N VAL A 170 1.10 16.09 -19.58
CA VAL A 170 1.62 14.97 -18.79
C VAL A 170 0.56 13.90 -18.57
N GLY A 171 0.97 12.64 -18.64
CA GLY A 171 0.13 11.46 -18.47
C GLY A 171 0.76 10.47 -17.51
N GLU A 172 -0.05 9.92 -16.61
CA GLU A 172 0.35 8.89 -15.66
C GLU A 172 -0.66 7.73 -15.71
N VAL A 173 -0.20 6.48 -15.67
CA VAL A 173 -1.04 5.30 -15.91
C VAL A 173 -1.05 4.36 -14.72
N LYS A 174 -2.23 4.18 -14.11
CA LYS A 174 -2.45 3.19 -13.06
C LYS A 174 -3.11 1.92 -13.58
N SER A 175 -2.33 0.83 -13.56
CA SER A 175 -2.76 -0.52 -13.95
C SER A 175 -3.37 -1.36 -12.81
N THR A 176 -3.47 -0.82 -11.60
CA THR A 176 -3.96 -1.56 -10.43
C THR A 176 -5.49 -1.65 -10.43
N ILE A 177 -6.02 -2.86 -10.28
CA ILE A 177 -7.46 -3.10 -10.10
C ILE A 177 -7.77 -3.10 -8.58
N PRO A 178 -8.78 -2.36 -8.11
CA PRO A 178 -9.20 -2.39 -6.72
C PRO A 178 -9.73 -3.79 -6.35
N TYR A 179 -9.17 -4.39 -5.29
CA TYR A 179 -9.61 -5.71 -4.81
C TYR A 179 -10.91 -5.65 -3.97
N GLY A 180 -11.36 -4.45 -3.57
CA GLY A 180 -12.46 -4.22 -2.62
C GLY A 180 -13.69 -3.50 -3.19
N GLY A 181 -13.92 -3.56 -4.50
CA GLY A 181 -15.00 -2.82 -5.15
C GLY A 181 -14.70 -1.31 -5.25
N ASN A 182 -15.59 -0.46 -4.74
CA ASN A 182 -15.51 1.01 -4.92
C ASN A 182 -14.55 1.73 -3.95
N ARG A 183 -13.76 1.01 -3.15
CA ARG A 183 -12.84 1.60 -2.16
C ARG A 183 -11.41 1.11 -2.37
N LEU A 184 -10.47 2.04 -2.27
CA LEU A 184 -9.04 1.75 -2.35
C LEU A 184 -8.51 1.25 -1.01
N GLY A 185 -7.72 0.17 -1.04
CA GLY A 185 -6.92 -0.24 0.12
C GLY A 185 -5.80 0.77 0.39
N ALA A 186 -5.27 0.80 1.62
CA ALA A 186 -4.26 1.77 2.04
C ALA A 186 -3.02 1.81 1.15
N ALA A 187 -2.48 0.65 0.79
CA ALA A 187 -1.32 0.55 -0.09
C ALA A 187 -1.63 1.08 -1.51
N GLN A 188 -2.85 0.85 -2.00
CA GLN A 188 -3.30 1.36 -3.30
C GLN A 188 -3.44 2.87 -3.26
N ALA A 189 -4.10 3.40 -2.22
CA ALA A 189 -4.25 4.83 -2.00
C ALA A 189 -2.89 5.53 -1.89
N LYS A 190 -1.96 5.00 -1.09
CA LYS A 190 -0.60 5.55 -0.95
C LYS A 190 0.14 5.57 -2.28
N SER A 191 0.03 4.50 -3.07
CA SER A 191 0.69 4.43 -4.38
C SER A 191 0.09 5.42 -5.37
N ILE A 192 -1.24 5.55 -5.43
CA ILE A 192 -1.91 6.54 -6.28
C ILE A 192 -1.57 7.96 -5.84
N LYS A 193 -1.57 8.24 -4.53
CA LYS A 193 -1.17 9.53 -3.96
C LYS A 193 0.22 9.94 -4.41
N HIS A 194 1.17 9.02 -4.36
CA HIS A 194 2.52 9.24 -4.87
C HIS A 194 2.51 9.62 -6.35
N ASP A 195 1.73 8.90 -7.16
CA ASP A 195 1.59 9.20 -8.59
C ASP A 195 0.98 10.59 -8.84
N LEU A 196 -0.07 10.98 -8.12
CA LEU A 196 -0.67 12.31 -8.19
C LEU A 196 0.30 13.42 -7.76
N ASP A 197 1.11 13.19 -6.73
CA ASP A 197 2.10 14.15 -6.27
C ASP A 197 3.25 14.35 -7.28
N LYS A 198 3.62 13.31 -8.04
CA LYS A 198 4.54 13.46 -9.19
C LYS A 198 3.95 14.42 -10.23
N MET A 199 2.67 14.30 -10.53
CA MET A 199 1.99 15.14 -11.53
C MET A 199 1.92 16.62 -11.11
N LYS A 200 1.85 16.92 -9.81
CA LYS A 200 1.91 18.30 -9.29
C LYS A 200 3.24 19.01 -9.59
N GLY A 201 4.30 18.25 -9.89
CA GLY A 201 5.58 18.79 -10.36
C GLY A 201 5.52 19.49 -11.73
N TYR A 202 4.37 19.44 -12.42
CA TYR A 202 4.15 19.98 -13.75
C TYR A 202 3.04 21.04 -13.76
N PRO A 203 3.22 22.20 -13.08
CA PRO A 203 2.14 23.16 -12.81
C PRO A 203 1.49 23.71 -14.08
N ASP A 204 2.28 23.97 -15.13
CA ASP A 204 1.81 24.59 -16.38
C ASP A 204 1.35 23.58 -17.43
N SER A 205 1.34 22.28 -17.09
CA SER A 205 0.96 21.21 -18.03
C SER A 205 -0.51 20.79 -17.84
N SER A 206 -1.15 20.39 -18.93
CA SER A 206 -2.41 19.64 -18.88
C SER A 206 -2.16 18.23 -18.35
N LYS A 207 -2.82 17.84 -17.26
CA LYS A 207 -2.55 16.60 -16.54
C LYS A 207 -3.64 15.56 -16.77
N TYR A 208 -3.23 14.33 -17.06
CA TYR A 208 -4.12 13.21 -17.33
C TYR A 208 -3.74 11.97 -16.51
N PHE A 209 -4.65 11.49 -15.68
CA PHE A 209 -4.46 10.28 -14.89
C PHE A 209 -5.31 9.16 -15.48
N PHE A 210 -4.65 8.18 -16.10
CA PHE A 210 -5.31 7.06 -16.77
C PHE A 210 -5.42 5.86 -15.84
N ILE A 211 -6.59 5.25 -15.83
CA ILE A 211 -6.91 4.06 -15.04
C ILE A 211 -7.49 3.00 -15.98
N LEU A 212 -7.35 1.70 -15.67
CA LEU A 212 -7.79 0.65 -16.59
C LEU A 212 -9.31 0.59 -16.82
N ASP A 213 -10.12 0.84 -15.79
CA ASP A 213 -11.57 0.66 -15.85
C ASP A 213 -12.35 1.65 -14.97
N ASN A 214 -13.67 1.61 -15.13
CA ASN A 214 -14.60 2.55 -14.51
C ASN A 214 -14.79 2.35 -13.01
N MET A 215 -14.68 1.11 -12.53
CA MET A 215 -14.79 0.83 -11.11
C MET A 215 -13.58 1.42 -10.38
N ALA A 216 -12.38 1.23 -10.94
CA ALA A 216 -11.15 1.81 -10.45
C ALA A 216 -11.17 3.35 -10.54
N LYS A 217 -11.66 3.91 -11.65
CA LYS A 217 -11.88 5.36 -11.79
C LYS A 217 -12.80 5.92 -10.71
N THR A 218 -13.92 5.26 -10.45
CA THR A 218 -14.87 5.66 -9.39
C THR A 218 -14.20 5.66 -8.01
N ALA A 219 -13.43 4.61 -7.70
CA ALA A 219 -12.72 4.50 -6.43
C ALA A 219 -11.66 5.61 -6.25
N VAL A 220 -10.95 5.99 -7.32
CA VAL A 220 -9.98 7.10 -7.31
C VAL A 220 -10.67 8.44 -7.11
N LEU A 221 -11.71 8.74 -7.90
CA LEU A 221 -12.45 10.00 -7.81
C LEU A 221 -13.01 10.22 -6.40
N HIS A 222 -13.60 9.17 -5.81
CA HIS A 222 -14.14 9.26 -4.44
C HIS A 222 -13.03 9.45 -3.38
N SER A 223 -11.84 8.89 -3.59
CA SER A 223 -10.77 8.91 -2.58
C SER A 223 -9.89 10.16 -2.63
N PHE A 224 -9.85 10.85 -3.78
CA PHE A 224 -8.90 11.94 -4.05
C PHE A 224 -9.55 13.18 -4.65
N GLN A 225 -10.85 13.41 -4.42
CA GLN A 225 -11.59 14.51 -5.04
C GLN A 225 -10.88 15.87 -4.95
N ASP A 226 -10.34 16.21 -3.78
CA ASP A 226 -9.64 17.48 -3.55
C ASP A 226 -8.26 17.57 -4.22
N GLU A 227 -7.66 16.43 -4.56
CA GLU A 227 -6.32 16.36 -5.15
C GLU A 227 -6.32 16.32 -6.69
N LEU A 228 -7.51 16.22 -7.28
CA LEU A 228 -7.71 16.01 -8.71
C LEU A 228 -8.21 17.27 -9.44
N GLU A 229 -8.25 18.43 -8.77
CA GLU A 229 -8.84 19.66 -9.31
C GLU A 229 -8.25 20.07 -10.68
N ASP A 230 -6.94 19.86 -10.88
CA ASP A 230 -6.22 20.13 -12.13
C ASP A 230 -5.84 18.86 -12.92
N ILE A 231 -6.37 17.70 -12.55
CA ILE A 231 -6.03 16.39 -13.13
C ILE A 231 -7.27 15.73 -13.74
N LYS A 232 -7.24 15.52 -15.06
CA LYS A 232 -8.30 14.80 -15.77
C LYS A 232 -8.14 13.29 -15.56
N VAL A 233 -9.08 12.67 -14.85
CA VAL A 233 -9.09 11.22 -14.64
C VAL A 233 -9.89 10.50 -15.73
N LEU A 234 -9.24 9.59 -16.46
CA LEU A 234 -9.82 8.86 -17.58
C LEU A 234 -9.69 7.35 -17.37
N ALA A 235 -10.72 6.59 -17.74
CA ALA A 235 -10.61 5.15 -17.86
C ALA A 235 -10.20 4.80 -19.30
N ILE A 236 -9.16 3.98 -19.46
CA ILE A 236 -8.63 3.60 -20.78
C ILE A 236 -9.69 2.89 -21.63
N LYS A 237 -10.55 2.07 -21.01
CA LYS A 237 -11.67 1.39 -21.66
C LYS A 237 -12.86 2.30 -22.04
N GLU A 238 -12.88 3.56 -21.61
CA GLU A 238 -13.92 4.52 -22.02
C GLU A 238 -13.51 5.35 -23.23
N VAL A 239 -12.20 5.51 -23.43
CA VAL A 239 -11.64 6.34 -24.50
C VAL A 239 -11.30 5.55 -25.77
N TYR A 240 -11.51 4.22 -25.73
CA TYR A 240 -11.40 3.26 -26.82
C TYR A 240 -12.58 2.29 -26.77
#